data_AF-A0A0A1WR04-F1
#
_entry.id   AF-A0A0A1WR04-F1
#
_cell.length_a   1.000
_cell.length_b   1.000
_cell.length_c   1.000
_cell.angle_alpha   90.00
_cell.angle_beta   90.00
_cell.angle_gamma   90.00
#
_symmetry.space_group_name_H-M   'P 1'
#
loop_
_entity.id
_entity.type
_entity.pdbx_description
1 polymer ?
#
loop_
_entity_poly.entity_id
_entity_poly.type
_entity_poly.pdbx_seq_one_letter_code
_entity_poly.pdbx_strand_id
1 'polypeptide(L)'
;EWQDIMITAAQNTKENGYGFTAQEAALAPKRNVDYRRIWIDFYEEIDLLYTQVIAKHTKRFFKGPHNNYIFDNLMMKKRYAISFDTLLLEAEARGANLNKQIYVHVVGIGLGSWRAVPQQEKIFLETFGERLQQLLPHLSHIAVVHFSYFTLTAWGNLQHGGMIMSETHPAGGIKIFMSNREPSAKRV
;
A
#
# COMPACT_ATOMS: atom_id res chain seq x y z
N GLU A 1 -12.74 2.90 1.08
CA GLU A 1 -13.28 2.27 2.30
C GLU A 1 -12.17 1.81 3.24
N TRP A 2 -12.45 1.70 4.54
CA TRP A 2 -11.58 1.10 5.55
C TRP A 2 -11.91 -0.39 5.79
N GLN A 3 -13.05 -0.83 5.25
CA GLN A 3 -13.70 -2.11 5.50
C GLN A 3 -12.91 -3.31 4.95
N ASP A 4 -12.04 -3.09 3.97
CA ASP A 4 -11.21 -4.15 3.37
C ASP A 4 -9.92 -4.39 4.15
N ILE A 5 -9.55 -3.49 5.05
CA ILE A 5 -8.31 -3.58 5.86
C ILE A 5 -8.65 -3.93 7.31
N MET A 6 -9.75 -3.38 7.83
CA MET A 6 -10.15 -3.58 9.21
C MET A 6 -11.20 -4.67 9.30
N ILE A 7 -10.94 -5.63 10.18
CA ILE A 7 -11.82 -6.74 10.49
C ILE A 7 -12.40 -6.48 11.88
N THR A 8 -13.72 -6.36 11.97
CA THR A 8 -14.41 -6.09 13.25
C THR A 8 -15.58 -7.05 13.46
N ALA A 9 -15.95 -7.28 14.72
CA ALA A 9 -17.06 -8.16 15.07
C ALA A 9 -18.41 -7.69 14.51
N ALA A 10 -18.60 -6.37 14.35
CA ALA A 10 -19.83 -5.80 13.84
C ALA A 10 -19.93 -5.84 12.30
N GLN A 11 -18.79 -5.74 11.61
CA GLN A 11 -18.76 -5.68 10.14
C GLN A 11 -18.54 -7.05 9.50
N ASN A 12 -17.55 -7.80 9.95
CA ASN A 12 -17.05 -8.99 9.25
C ASN A 12 -17.83 -10.24 9.65
N THR A 13 -19.10 -10.26 9.27
CA THR A 13 -20.06 -11.33 9.55
C THR A 13 -20.73 -11.83 8.26
N LYS A 14 -21.29 -13.04 8.31
CA LYS A 14 -22.03 -13.64 7.19
C LYS A 14 -23.25 -12.79 6.81
N GLU A 15 -23.92 -12.17 7.78
CA GLU A 15 -25.09 -11.31 7.56
C GLU A 15 -24.73 -10.10 6.70
N ASN A 16 -23.53 -9.56 6.90
CA ASN A 16 -22.98 -8.44 6.11
C ASN A 16 -22.32 -8.87 4.79
N GLY A 17 -22.41 -10.15 4.43
CA GLY A 17 -21.96 -10.67 3.14
C GLY A 17 -20.53 -11.22 3.12
N TYR A 18 -19.86 -11.31 4.28
CA TYR A 18 -18.49 -11.82 4.37
C TYR A 18 -18.42 -13.35 4.44
N GLY A 19 -17.32 -13.93 3.98
CA GLY A 19 -16.95 -15.33 4.15
C GLY A 19 -17.68 -16.30 3.21
N PHE A 20 -18.31 -15.82 2.14
CA PHE A 20 -19.00 -16.66 1.15
C PHE A 20 -17.99 -17.28 0.18
N THR A 21 -18.14 -18.59 -0.10
CA THR A 21 -17.45 -19.20 -1.24
C THR A 21 -18.11 -18.77 -2.56
N ALA A 22 -17.42 -18.99 -3.68
CA ALA A 22 -17.99 -18.72 -5.00
C ALA A 22 -19.31 -19.48 -5.25
N GLN A 23 -19.41 -20.73 -4.76
CA GLN A 23 -20.66 -21.50 -4.88
C GLN A 23 -21.76 -20.94 -3.97
N GLU A 24 -21.43 -20.61 -2.72
CA GLU A 24 -22.41 -20.03 -1.78
C GLU A 24 -22.94 -18.68 -2.27
N ALA A 25 -22.07 -17.84 -2.85
CA ALA A 25 -22.43 -16.55 -3.40
C ALA A 25 -23.37 -16.67 -4.61
N ALA A 26 -23.17 -17.68 -5.47
CA ALA A 26 -24.06 -17.94 -6.61
C ALA A 26 -25.49 -18.34 -6.18
N LEU A 27 -25.61 -18.99 -5.02
CA LEU A 27 -26.90 -19.43 -4.46
C LEU A 27 -27.56 -18.36 -3.56
N ALA A 28 -26.83 -17.32 -3.17
CA ALA A 28 -27.31 -16.26 -2.29
C ALA A 28 -27.14 -14.88 -2.98
N PRO A 29 -28.00 -14.53 -3.96
CA PRO A 29 -27.90 -13.29 -4.73
C PRO A 29 -28.32 -12.07 -3.89
N LYS A 30 -27.49 -11.73 -2.90
CA LYS A 30 -27.64 -10.57 -2.03
C LYS A 30 -26.64 -9.51 -2.46
N ARG A 31 -27.10 -8.26 -2.55
CA ARG A 31 -26.30 -7.10 -2.96
C ARG A 31 -24.99 -6.97 -2.18
N ASN A 32 -24.98 -7.25 -0.88
CA ASN A 32 -23.79 -7.17 -0.05
C ASN A 32 -22.76 -8.26 -0.36
N VAL A 33 -23.21 -9.48 -0.69
CA VAL A 33 -22.34 -10.59 -1.13
C VAL A 33 -21.73 -10.28 -2.49
N ASP A 34 -22.52 -9.78 -3.44
CA ASP A 34 -22.02 -9.37 -4.76
C ASP A 34 -21.00 -8.23 -4.65
N TYR A 35 -21.25 -7.27 -3.74
CA TYR A 35 -20.30 -6.20 -3.46
C TYR A 35 -18.97 -6.72 -2.92
N ARG A 36 -19.00 -7.68 -1.99
CA ARG A 36 -17.77 -8.30 -1.47
C ARG A 36 -17.00 -9.04 -2.58
N ARG A 37 -17.69 -9.70 -3.52
CA ARG A 37 -17.06 -10.41 -4.64
C ARG A 37 -16.21 -9.49 -5.51
N ILE A 38 -16.69 -8.28 -5.81
CA ILE A 38 -15.92 -7.28 -6.57
C ILE A 38 -14.57 -7.01 -5.89
N TRP A 39 -14.57 -6.83 -4.56
CA TRP A 39 -13.35 -6.54 -3.81
C TRP A 39 -12.44 -7.76 -3.63
N ILE A 40 -13.02 -8.95 -3.49
CA ILE A 40 -12.26 -10.21 -3.46
C ILE A 40 -11.50 -10.40 -4.77
N ASP A 41 -12.18 -10.21 -5.89
CA ASP A 41 -11.58 -10.33 -7.23
C ASP A 41 -10.54 -9.24 -7.45
N PHE A 42 -10.86 -7.98 -7.11
CA PHE A 42 -9.97 -6.85 -7.27
C PHE A 42 -8.66 -6.99 -6.48
N TYR A 43 -8.73 -7.45 -5.23
CA TYR A 43 -7.55 -7.66 -4.41
C TYR A 43 -6.94 -9.04 -4.57
N GLU A 44 -7.56 -9.95 -5.31
CA GLU A 44 -7.17 -11.37 -5.39
C GLU A 44 -6.97 -11.97 -3.97
N GLU A 45 -7.92 -11.71 -3.08
CA GLU A 45 -7.86 -12.14 -1.67
C GLU A 45 -9.26 -12.44 -1.14
N ILE A 46 -9.40 -13.53 -0.40
CA ILE A 46 -10.67 -13.85 0.25
C ILE A 46 -10.98 -12.85 1.36
N ASP A 47 -12.26 -12.54 1.53
CA ASP A 47 -12.68 -11.80 2.70
C ASP A 47 -12.75 -12.72 3.94
N LEU A 48 -12.70 -12.11 5.11
CA LEU A 48 -12.47 -12.82 6.36
C LEU A 48 -13.58 -12.51 7.36
N LEU A 49 -14.07 -13.57 8.03
CA LEU A 49 -14.94 -13.43 9.19
C LEU A 49 -14.13 -13.11 10.43
N TYR A 50 -14.63 -12.19 11.26
CA TYR A 50 -13.95 -11.80 12.50
C TYR A 50 -13.70 -13.01 13.41
N THR A 51 -14.69 -13.89 13.55
CA THR A 51 -14.62 -15.10 14.39
C THR A 51 -13.52 -16.07 13.97
N GLN A 52 -13.17 -16.11 12.69
CA GLN A 52 -12.10 -16.96 12.17
C GLN A 52 -10.71 -16.35 12.38
N VAL A 53 -10.61 -15.03 12.47
CA VAL A 53 -9.33 -14.31 12.55
C VAL A 53 -8.95 -14.00 14.00
N ILE A 54 -9.91 -13.77 14.88
CA ILE A 54 -9.64 -13.35 16.27
C ILE A 54 -8.78 -14.35 17.05
N ALA A 55 -8.87 -15.64 16.75
CA ALA A 55 -8.03 -16.67 17.37
C ALA A 55 -6.64 -16.83 16.71
N LYS A 56 -6.40 -16.22 15.54
CA LYS A 56 -5.14 -16.35 14.81
C LYS A 56 -4.06 -15.44 15.41
N HIS A 57 -2.82 -15.94 15.40
CA HIS A 57 -1.63 -15.21 15.81
C HIS A 57 -0.57 -15.29 14.70
N THR A 58 -0.66 -14.38 13.73
CA THR A 58 0.24 -14.33 12.58
C THR A 58 0.72 -12.90 12.35
N LYS A 59 1.82 -12.73 11.61
CA LYS A 59 2.32 -11.41 11.21
C LYS A 59 1.36 -10.63 10.32
N ARG A 60 0.37 -11.30 9.69
CA ARG A 60 -0.65 -10.65 8.85
C ARG A 60 -1.61 -9.79 9.69
N PHE A 61 -1.94 -10.21 10.91
CA PHE A 61 -3.01 -9.61 11.68
C PHE A 61 -2.48 -8.88 12.91
N PHE A 62 -2.75 -7.58 13.00
CA PHE A 62 -2.52 -6.79 14.20
C PHE A 62 -3.83 -6.59 14.96
N LYS A 63 -3.88 -7.00 16.23
CA LYS A 63 -5.07 -6.84 17.08
C LYS A 63 -5.01 -5.49 17.79
N GLY A 64 -6.05 -4.69 17.63
CA GLY A 64 -6.22 -3.43 18.33
C GLY A 64 -6.48 -3.62 19.84
N PRO A 65 -6.47 -2.52 20.61
CA PRO A 65 -6.75 -2.57 22.05
C PRO A 65 -8.09 -3.25 22.35
N HIS A 66 -8.11 -4.12 23.37
CA HIS A 66 -9.29 -4.90 23.75
C HIS A 66 -9.92 -5.74 22.62
N ASN A 67 -9.16 -6.05 21.57
CA ASN A 67 -9.65 -6.75 20.37
C ASN A 67 -10.86 -6.08 19.69
N ASN A 68 -10.97 -4.75 19.80
CA ASN A 68 -12.04 -3.99 19.14
C ASN A 68 -11.98 -4.07 17.61
N TYR A 69 -10.78 -4.22 17.05
CA TYR A 69 -10.54 -4.44 15.64
C TYR A 69 -9.31 -5.32 15.41
N ILE A 70 -9.22 -5.86 14.20
CA ILE A 70 -8.02 -6.51 13.68
C ILE A 70 -7.64 -5.80 12.38
N PHE A 71 -6.43 -5.29 12.31
CA PHE A 71 -5.87 -4.66 11.12
C PHE A 71 -5.15 -5.72 10.29
N ASP A 72 -5.55 -5.87 9.02
CA ASP A 72 -4.92 -6.78 8.07
C ASP A 72 -3.77 -6.09 7.33
N ASN A 73 -2.55 -6.41 7.75
CA ASN A 73 -1.33 -5.87 7.16
C ASN A 73 -1.21 -6.23 5.67
N LEU A 74 -1.68 -7.41 5.25
CA LEU A 74 -1.61 -7.84 3.85
C LEU A 74 -2.52 -6.97 2.98
N MET A 75 -3.77 -6.77 3.41
CA MET A 75 -4.72 -5.92 2.67
C MET A 75 -4.24 -4.48 2.59
N MET A 76 -3.60 -3.97 3.65
CA MET A 76 -2.97 -2.66 3.59
C MET A 76 -1.84 -2.60 2.56
N LYS A 77 -0.95 -3.62 2.51
CA LYS A 77 0.09 -3.71 1.48
C LYS A 77 -0.51 -3.71 0.07
N LYS A 78 -1.55 -4.52 -0.18
CA LYS A 78 -2.22 -4.58 -1.49
C LYS A 78 -2.80 -3.24 -1.91
N ARG A 79 -3.48 -2.53 -0.99
CA ARG A 79 -4.00 -1.18 -1.24
C ARG A 79 -2.90 -0.17 -1.58
N TYR A 80 -1.81 -0.19 -0.82
CA TYR A 80 -0.66 0.68 -1.09
C TYR A 80 -0.01 0.36 -2.44
N ALA A 81 0.15 -0.93 -2.77
CA ALA A 81 0.75 -1.37 -4.03
C ALA A 81 0.06 -0.74 -5.24
N ILE A 82 -1.27 -0.76 -5.29
CA ILE A 82 -2.05 -0.14 -6.37
C ILE A 82 -1.73 1.35 -6.51
N SER A 83 -1.68 2.07 -5.39
CA SER A 83 -1.42 3.52 -5.39
C SER A 83 0.01 3.85 -5.82
N PHE A 84 0.98 3.05 -5.37
CA PHE A 84 2.39 3.26 -5.68
C PHE A 84 2.70 2.89 -7.12
N ASP A 85 2.15 1.78 -7.62
CA ASP A 85 2.30 1.37 -9.02
C ASP A 85 1.73 2.43 -9.95
N THR A 86 0.51 2.92 -9.64
CA THR A 86 -0.11 3.99 -10.41
C THR A 86 0.77 5.23 -10.42
N LEU A 87 1.28 5.67 -9.25
CA LEU A 87 2.15 6.84 -9.15
C LEU A 87 3.43 6.68 -9.98
N LEU A 88 4.11 5.54 -9.85
CA LEU A 88 5.39 5.29 -10.51
C LEU A 88 5.21 5.17 -12.03
N LEU A 89 4.22 4.41 -12.49
CA LEU A 89 3.97 4.23 -13.92
C LEU A 89 3.47 5.52 -14.59
N GLU A 90 2.61 6.29 -13.93
CA GLU A 90 2.19 7.60 -14.44
C GLU A 90 3.35 8.61 -14.50
N ALA A 91 4.21 8.63 -13.47
CA ALA A 91 5.40 9.47 -13.46
C ALA A 91 6.35 9.09 -14.60
N GLU A 92 6.61 7.80 -14.80
CA GLU A 92 7.40 7.29 -15.91
C GLU A 92 6.80 7.72 -17.25
N ALA A 93 5.51 7.46 -17.47
CA ALA A 93 4.83 7.78 -18.73
C ALA A 93 4.91 9.28 -19.06
N ARG A 94 4.74 10.15 -18.04
CA ARG A 94 4.89 11.61 -18.21
C ARG A 94 6.32 12.02 -18.51
N GLY A 95 7.29 11.40 -17.83
CA GLY A 95 8.72 11.61 -18.09
C GLY A 95 9.10 11.23 -19.51
N ALA A 96 8.69 10.04 -19.96
CA ALA A 96 8.91 9.55 -21.31
C ALA A 96 8.25 10.46 -22.36
N ASN A 97 6.98 10.84 -22.17
CA ASN A 97 6.25 11.70 -23.10
C ASN A 97 6.89 13.10 -23.26
N LEU A 98 7.53 13.62 -22.21
CA LEU A 98 8.22 14.91 -22.24
C LEU A 98 9.73 14.79 -22.50
N ASN A 99 10.26 13.56 -22.62
CA ASN A 99 11.68 13.24 -22.63
C ASN A 99 12.46 13.94 -21.50
N LYS A 100 11.95 13.84 -20.27
CA LYS A 100 12.51 14.47 -19.07
C LYS A 100 12.61 13.48 -17.91
N GLN A 101 13.65 13.67 -17.12
CA GLN A 101 13.81 13.00 -15.83
C GLN A 101 12.86 13.61 -14.79
N ILE A 102 12.17 12.76 -14.06
CA ILE A 102 11.12 13.11 -13.11
C ILE A 102 11.64 13.00 -11.68
N TYR A 103 11.22 13.97 -10.89
CA TYR A 103 11.39 13.99 -9.45
C TYR A 103 10.04 13.66 -8.81
N VAL A 104 9.91 12.46 -8.25
CA VAL A 104 8.70 12.01 -7.56
C VAL A 104 8.78 12.42 -6.11
N HIS A 105 7.82 13.21 -5.67
CA HIS A 105 7.68 13.62 -4.27
C HIS A 105 6.55 12.84 -3.61
N VAL A 106 6.87 12.09 -2.56
CA VAL A 106 5.96 11.16 -1.89
C VAL A 106 5.68 11.67 -0.48
N VAL A 107 4.40 11.88 -0.18
CA VAL A 107 3.90 12.12 1.17
C VAL A 107 3.11 10.90 1.66
N GLY A 108 3.16 10.62 2.96
CA GLY A 108 2.53 9.45 3.56
C GLY A 108 1.01 9.46 3.47
N ILE A 109 0.44 8.96 2.36
CA ILE A 109 -1.02 8.79 2.23
C ILE A 109 -1.54 7.86 3.32
N GLY A 110 -2.51 8.34 4.11
CA GLY A 110 -3.07 7.57 5.23
C GLY A 110 -2.17 7.47 6.47
N LEU A 111 -1.03 8.17 6.53
CA LEU A 111 -0.11 8.13 7.69
C LEU A 111 -0.26 9.29 8.69
N GLY A 112 -1.06 10.30 8.37
CA GLY A 112 -1.43 11.41 9.26
C GLY A 112 -2.63 11.07 10.13
N SER A 113 -3.65 11.94 10.16
CA SER A 113 -4.89 11.75 10.94
C SER A 113 -5.67 10.46 10.63
N TRP A 114 -5.34 9.81 9.52
CA TRP A 114 -5.96 8.56 9.06
C TRP A 114 -5.13 7.30 9.38
N ARG A 115 -4.04 7.44 10.16
CA ARG A 115 -3.22 6.30 10.59
C ARG A 115 -4.02 5.43 11.55
N ALA A 116 -4.19 4.15 11.21
CA ALA A 116 -4.96 3.21 12.02
C ALA A 116 -4.10 2.44 13.04
N VAL A 117 -2.84 2.17 12.70
CA VAL A 117 -1.93 1.37 13.54
C VAL A 117 -0.49 1.92 13.53
N PRO A 118 0.29 1.74 14.62
CA PRO A 118 1.65 2.30 14.72
C PRO A 118 2.60 1.81 13.62
N GLN A 119 2.49 0.55 13.21
CA GLN A 119 3.37 -0.06 12.19
C GLN A 119 3.03 0.35 10.75
N GLN A 120 1.98 1.14 10.52
CA GLN A 120 1.51 1.45 9.17
C GLN A 120 2.55 2.22 8.33
N GLU A 121 3.41 3.02 8.97
CA GLU A 121 4.54 3.70 8.30
C GLU A 121 5.59 2.71 7.79
N LYS A 122 5.88 1.66 8.56
CA LYS A 122 6.79 0.59 8.13
C LYS A 122 6.19 -0.17 6.94
N ILE A 123 4.90 -0.52 7.02
CA ILE A 123 4.18 -1.18 5.93
C ILE A 123 4.22 -0.33 4.66
N PHE A 124 4.01 0.98 4.78
CA PHE A 124 4.09 1.91 3.66
C PHE A 124 5.46 1.84 2.98
N LEU A 125 6.55 2.05 3.74
CA LEU A 125 7.89 2.10 3.17
C LEU A 125 8.33 0.72 2.63
N GLU A 126 7.98 -0.35 3.33
CA GLU A 126 8.22 -1.72 2.87
C GLU A 126 7.57 -1.96 1.50
N THR A 127 6.27 -1.69 1.40
CA THR A 127 5.54 -1.87 0.14
C THR A 127 6.05 -0.96 -0.96
N PHE A 128 6.36 0.31 -0.67
CA PHE A 128 6.92 1.20 -1.68
C PHE A 128 8.26 0.66 -2.22
N GLY A 129 9.14 0.20 -1.34
CA GLY A 129 10.42 -0.40 -1.72
C GLY A 129 10.25 -1.66 -2.58
N GLU A 130 9.33 -2.57 -2.18
CA GLU A 130 8.97 -3.77 -2.94
C GLU A 130 8.47 -3.41 -4.35
N ARG A 131 7.51 -2.47 -4.46
CA ARG A 131 6.93 -2.05 -5.75
C ARG A 131 7.94 -1.33 -6.63
N LEU A 132 8.72 -0.41 -6.07
CA LEU A 132 9.76 0.30 -6.78
C LEU A 132 10.79 -0.67 -7.36
N GLN A 133 11.23 -1.66 -6.58
CA GLN A 133 12.16 -2.69 -7.04
C GLN A 133 11.56 -3.55 -8.17
N GLN A 134 10.29 -3.95 -8.04
CA GLN A 134 9.62 -4.77 -9.04
C GLN A 134 9.44 -4.03 -10.38
N LEU A 135 9.11 -2.73 -10.32
CA LEU A 135 8.90 -1.92 -11.52
C LEU A 135 10.20 -1.34 -12.09
N LEU A 136 11.29 -1.38 -11.35
CA LEU A 136 12.57 -0.74 -11.66
C LEU A 136 13.05 -0.94 -13.12
N PRO A 137 12.95 -2.12 -13.74
CA PRO A 137 13.36 -2.31 -15.14
C PRO A 137 12.62 -1.39 -16.13
N HIS A 138 11.43 -0.91 -15.77
CA HIS A 138 10.54 -0.09 -16.59
C HIS A 138 10.56 1.39 -16.20
N LEU A 139 11.32 1.80 -15.18
CA LEU A 139 11.31 3.17 -14.66
C LEU A 139 12.59 3.91 -15.08
N SER A 140 12.71 4.29 -16.35
CA SER A 140 13.90 4.92 -16.93
C SER A 140 13.91 6.45 -16.89
N HIS A 141 12.77 7.07 -16.56
CA HIS A 141 12.55 8.51 -16.51
C HIS A 141 12.31 9.03 -15.09
N ILE A 142 12.53 8.22 -14.04
CA ILE A 142 12.42 8.65 -12.64
C ILE A 142 13.81 8.76 -12.03
N ALA A 143 14.39 9.96 -12.00
CA ALA A 143 15.72 10.16 -11.42
C ALA A 143 15.71 10.12 -9.88
N VAL A 144 14.61 10.54 -9.25
CA VAL A 144 14.54 10.74 -7.80
C VAL A 144 13.18 10.36 -7.24
N VAL A 145 13.18 9.64 -6.12
CA VAL A 145 12.02 9.51 -5.23
C VAL A 145 12.35 10.12 -3.88
N HIS A 146 11.55 11.10 -3.44
CA HIS A 146 11.74 11.81 -2.18
C HIS A 146 10.54 11.63 -1.25
N PHE A 147 10.75 10.91 -0.15
CA PHE A 147 9.78 10.72 0.91
C PHE A 147 9.81 11.91 1.90
N SER A 148 8.67 12.56 2.11
CA SER A 148 8.52 13.66 3.07
C SER A 148 7.48 13.37 4.15
N TYR A 149 7.71 13.90 5.36
CA TYR A 149 6.96 13.62 6.59
C TYR A 149 7.04 12.17 7.08
N PHE A 150 8.16 11.51 6.82
CA PHE A 150 8.47 10.22 7.43
C PHE A 150 9.38 10.44 8.64
N THR A 151 9.10 9.72 9.71
CA THR A 151 9.94 9.69 10.92
C THR A 151 11.14 8.77 10.72
N LEU A 152 10.98 7.74 9.89
CA LEU A 152 12.07 6.85 9.49
C LEU A 152 12.93 7.50 8.41
N THR A 153 14.25 7.40 8.56
CA THR A 153 15.25 7.88 7.59
C THR A 153 15.76 6.77 6.67
N ALA A 154 15.41 5.52 6.95
CA ALA A 154 15.66 4.37 6.11
C ALA A 154 14.67 3.22 6.39
N TRP A 155 14.39 2.42 5.37
CA TRP A 155 13.73 1.11 5.50
C TRP A 155 14.10 0.21 4.32
N GLY A 156 14.69 -0.95 4.59
CA GLY A 156 15.15 -1.86 3.54
C GLY A 156 16.16 -1.18 2.58
N ASN A 157 15.84 -1.19 1.28
CA ASN A 157 16.63 -0.54 0.22
C ASN A 157 16.34 0.98 0.09
N LEU A 158 15.33 1.51 0.78
CA LEU A 158 15.03 2.93 0.78
C LEU A 158 15.90 3.61 1.84
N GLN A 159 16.99 4.25 1.42
CA GLN A 159 17.92 4.94 2.31
C GLN A 159 18.10 6.40 1.87
N HIS A 160 18.06 7.34 2.81
CA HIS A 160 18.32 8.74 2.49
C HIS A 160 19.72 8.94 1.89
N GLY A 161 19.79 9.54 0.70
CA GLY A 161 21.04 9.73 -0.04
C GLY A 161 21.49 8.49 -0.81
N GLY A 162 20.79 7.37 -0.68
CA GLY A 162 21.06 6.13 -1.40
C GLY A 162 20.57 6.16 -2.85
N MET A 163 20.95 5.14 -3.59
CA MET A 163 20.50 4.89 -4.96
C MET A 163 20.10 3.44 -5.12
N ILE A 164 18.94 3.21 -5.74
CA ILE A 164 18.52 1.88 -6.18
C ILE A 164 19.03 1.70 -7.61
N MET A 165 20.02 0.81 -7.76
CA MET A 165 20.72 0.58 -9.02
C MET A 165 19.81 -0.12 -10.04
N SER A 166 19.85 0.34 -11.29
CA SER A 166 19.12 -0.25 -12.41
C SER A 166 19.96 -0.17 -13.69
N GLU A 167 20.16 -1.32 -14.33
CA GLU A 167 20.89 -1.42 -15.60
C GLU A 167 20.13 -0.75 -16.75
N THR A 168 18.81 -0.65 -16.66
CA THR A 168 17.96 -0.04 -17.70
C THR A 168 17.80 1.46 -17.51
N HIS A 169 18.25 2.03 -16.37
CA HIS A 169 18.12 3.44 -16.08
C HIS A 169 19.31 4.22 -16.65
N PRO A 170 19.12 5.30 -17.43
CA PRO A 170 20.20 6.04 -18.08
C PRO A 170 21.22 6.66 -17.10
N ALA A 171 20.77 6.98 -15.89
CA ALA A 171 21.63 7.47 -14.79
C ALA A 171 22.16 6.36 -13.84
N GLY A 172 22.02 5.08 -14.20
CA GLY A 172 22.45 3.93 -13.40
C GLY A 172 21.53 3.54 -12.24
N GLY A 173 20.48 4.33 -11.96
CA GLY A 173 19.50 4.03 -10.93
C GLY A 173 18.69 5.24 -10.48
N ILE A 174 17.87 5.03 -9.45
CA ILE A 174 16.94 6.01 -8.87
C ILE A 174 17.47 6.47 -7.51
N LYS A 175 17.64 7.77 -7.31
CA LYS A 175 18.09 8.33 -6.02
C LYS A 175 16.94 8.38 -5.02
N ILE A 176 17.22 8.05 -3.77
CA ILE A 176 16.25 8.06 -2.68
C ILE A 176 16.60 9.16 -1.69
N PHE A 177 15.62 10.00 -1.36
CA PHE A 177 15.72 10.95 -0.26
C PHE A 177 14.60 10.71 0.74
N MET A 178 14.89 10.95 2.02
CA MET A 178 13.90 11.01 3.09
C MET A 178 14.13 12.29 3.88
N SER A 179 13.07 13.01 4.20
CA SER A 179 13.17 14.19 5.05
C SER A 179 11.91 14.43 5.86
N ASN A 180 12.07 14.90 7.08
CA ASN A 180 10.95 15.40 7.88
C ASN A 180 10.78 16.92 7.67
N ARG A 181 10.45 17.34 6.44
CA ARG A 181 10.24 18.76 6.09
C ARG A 181 8.99 18.95 5.23
N GLU A 182 8.51 20.19 5.17
CA GLU A 182 7.34 20.54 4.37
C GLU A 182 7.53 20.32 2.85
N PRO A 183 6.55 19.71 2.15
CA PRO A 183 6.52 19.48 0.71
C PRO A 183 6.74 20.72 -0.14
N SER A 184 6.24 21.86 0.35
CA SER A 184 6.21 23.15 -0.34
C SER A 184 7.43 24.03 -0.06
N ALA A 185 8.35 23.60 0.80
CA ALA A 185 9.57 24.36 1.04
C ALA A 185 10.42 24.41 -0.25
N LYS A 186 10.90 25.62 -0.62
CA LYS A 186 11.67 25.86 -1.86
C LYS A 186 12.79 24.83 -2.01
N ARG A 187 12.87 24.21 -3.19
CA ARG A 187 14.01 23.35 -3.58
C ARG A 187 15.24 24.26 -3.68
N VAL A 188 16.25 24.01 -2.86
CA VAL A 188 17.58 24.65 -2.97
C VAL A 188 18.36 23.96 -4.08
#